data_AF-A0A8T5SX69-F1
#
_entry.id   AF-A0A8T5SX69-F1
#
_cell.length_a   1.000
_cell.length_b   1.000
_cell.length_c   1.000
_cell.angle_alpha   90.00
_cell.angle_beta   90.00
_cell.angle_gamma   90.00
#
_symmetry.space_group_name_H-M   'P 1'
#
loop_
_entity.id
_entity.type
_entity.pdbx_description
1 polymer ?
#
loop_
_entity_poly.entity_id
_entity_poly.type
_entity_poly.pdbx_seq_one_letter_code
_entity_poly.pdbx_strand_id
1 'polypeptide(L)' 'MAFQETIRVPADRIGVIVGRNGKVRRRIEQLTNVKLNIDSEGAVTISNPKATEDPVLAWKARDIVRAIA' A
#
# COMPACT_ATOMS: atom_id res chain seq x y z
N MET A 1 1.21 -0.33 18.73
CA MET A 1 0.15 0.44 18.04
C MET A 1 0.00 -0.11 16.63
N ALA A 2 -1.22 -0.38 16.16
CA ALA A 2 -1.46 -0.76 14.78
C ALA A 2 -1.38 0.52 13.92
N PHE A 3 -0.45 0.55 12.96
CA PHE A 3 -0.35 1.65 12.01
C PHE A 3 -1.38 1.45 10.89
N GLN A 4 -2.20 2.46 10.66
CA GLN A 4 -3.12 2.52 9.54
C GLN A 4 -3.10 3.92 8.94
N GLU A 5 -2.87 4.00 7.63
CA GLU A 5 -2.90 5.25 6.87
C GLU A 5 -3.67 5.02 5.57
N THR A 6 -4.54 5.96 5.23
CA THR A 6 -5.28 5.94 3.96
C THR A 6 -4.84 7.10 3.11
N ILE A 7 -4.50 6.81 1.86
CA ILE A 7 -4.02 7.76 0.87
C ILE A 7 -5.01 7.75 -0.29
N ARG A 8 -5.34 8.92 -0.82
CA ARG A 8 -6.13 9.03 -2.05
C ARG A 8 -5.20 9.13 -3.26
N VAL A 9 -5.51 8.34 -4.28
CA VAL A 9 -4.81 8.30 -5.56
C VAL A 9 -5.83 8.45 -6.70
N PRO A 10 -5.41 8.98 -7.85
CA PRO A 10 -6.28 9.03 -9.03
C PRO A 10 -6.78 7.63 -9.45
N ALA A 11 -8.03 7.53 -9.86
CA ALA A 11 -8.68 6.25 -10.16
C ALA A 11 -8.03 5.51 -11.34
N ASP A 12 -7.51 6.25 -12.31
CA ASP A 12 -6.75 5.74 -13.46
C ASP A 12 -5.43 5.06 -13.07
N ARG A 13 -4.88 5.40 -11.89
CA ARG A 13 -3.59 4.88 -11.38
C ARG A 13 -3.74 3.66 -10.48
N ILE A 14 -4.96 3.36 -10.03
CA ILE A 14 -5.29 2.14 -9.26
C ILE A 14 -4.79 0.89 -9.99
N GLY A 15 -5.01 0.80 -11.30
CA GLY A 15 -4.59 -0.34 -12.12
C GLY A 15 -3.07 -0.58 -12.09
N VAL A 16 -2.28 0.49 -11.99
CA VAL A 16 -0.81 0.43 -11.90
C VAL A 16 -0.37 -0.08 -10.53
N ILE A 17 -1.00 0.41 -9.46
CA ILE A 17 -0.71 0.01 -8.07
C ILE A 17 -1.07 -1.46 -7.82
N VAL A 18 -2.20 -1.92 -8.34
CA VAL A 18 -2.59 -3.34 -8.28
C VAL A 18 -1.63 -4.16 -9.16
N GLY A 19 -1.38 -3.70 -10.38
CA GLY A 19 -0.59 -4.38 -11.39
C GLY A 19 -1.27 -5.63 -11.95
N ARG A 20 -0.72 -6.21 -13.02
CA ARG A 20 -1.26 -7.41 -13.67
C ARG A 20 -1.40 -8.55 -12.66
N ASN A 21 -2.62 -9.06 -12.47
CA ASN A 21 -2.99 -10.10 -11.50
C ASN A 21 -2.59 -9.78 -10.05
N GLY A 22 -2.51 -8.51 -9.66
CA GLY A 22 -2.13 -8.11 -8.31
C GLY A 22 -0.63 -8.24 -8.01
N LYS A 23 0.22 -8.44 -9.03
CA LYS A 23 1.67 -8.66 -8.83
C LYS A 23 2.35 -7.50 -8.11
N VAL A 24 2.00 -6.25 -8.43
CA VAL A 24 2.64 -5.06 -7.85
C VAL A 24 2.23 -4.92 -6.39
N ARG A 25 0.92 -4.98 -6.10
CA ARG A 25 0.40 -4.99 -4.73
C ARG A 25 1.10 -6.06 -3.88
N ARG A 26 1.12 -7.32 -4.33
CA ARG A 26 1.76 -8.43 -3.59
C ARG A 26 3.25 -8.18 -3.36
N ARG A 27 3.94 -7.59 -4.34
CA ARG A 27 5.36 -7.27 -4.20
C ARG A 27 5.59 -6.21 -3.13
N ILE A 28 4.76 -5.17 -3.08
CA ILE A 28 4.86 -4.13 -2.05
C ILE A 28 4.57 -4.75 -0.67
N GLU A 29 3.47 -5.49 -0.53
CA GLU A 29 3.09 -6.16 0.72
C GLU A 29 4.21 -7.08 1.25
N GLN A 30 4.87 -7.84 0.38
CA GLN A 30 6.01 -8.70 0.73
C GLN A 30 7.27 -7.93 1.16
N LEU A 31 7.57 -6.81 0.49
CA LEU A 31 8.79 -6.02 0.77
C LEU A 31 8.67 -5.18 2.04
N THR A 32 7.48 -4.71 2.36
CA THR A 32 7.24 -3.79 3.48
C THR A 32 6.52 -4.46 4.65
N ASN A 33 6.14 -5.74 4.51
CA ASN A 33 5.41 -6.50 5.52
C ASN A 33 4.10 -5.82 5.97
N VAL A 34 3.47 -5.08 5.06
CA VAL A 34 2.18 -4.41 5.29
C VAL A 34 1.09 -5.08 4.48
N LYS A 35 -0.16 -4.71 4.78
CA LYS A 35 -1.33 -5.09 4.00
C LYS A 35 -1.89 -3.85 3.31
N LEU A 36 -2.03 -3.93 1.99
CA LEU A 36 -2.63 -2.88 1.17
C LEU A 36 -4.08 -3.25 0.90
N ASN A 37 -5.01 -2.36 1.21
CA ASN A 37 -6.39 -2.45 0.78
C ASN A 37 -6.67 -1.32 -0.19
N ILE A 38 -7.11 -1.65 -1.41
CA ILE A 38 -7.28 -0.68 -2.49
C ILE A 38 -8.75 -0.72 -2.87
N ASP A 39 -9.40 0.43 -2.77
CA ASP A 39 -10.78 0.63 -3.19
C ASP A 39 -10.84 1.13 -4.65
N SER A 40 -11.96 0.86 -5.31
CA SER A 40 -12.25 1.28 -6.68
C SER A 40 -12.37 2.81 -6.81
N GLU A 41 -12.62 3.51 -5.71
CA GLU A 41 -12.67 4.98 -5.65
C GLU A 41 -11.28 5.64 -5.52
N GLY A 42 -10.20 4.86 -5.46
CA GLY A 42 -8.84 5.39 -5.34
C GLY A 42 -8.39 5.59 -3.90
N ALA A 43 -9.07 4.99 -2.93
CA ALA A 43 -8.59 4.94 -1.56
C ALA A 43 -7.64 3.75 -1.37
N VAL A 44 -6.36 4.03 -1.09
CA VAL A 44 -5.35 3.02 -0.74
C VAL A 44 -5.09 3.08 0.76
N THR A 45 -5.53 2.06 1.47
CA THR A 45 -5.32 1.90 2.91
C THR A 45 -4.15 0.97 3.16
N ILE A 46 -3.13 1.49 3.83
CA ILE A 46 -1.95 0.77 4.28
C ILE A 46 -2.19 0.40 5.74
N SER A 47 -2.20 -0.88 6.04
CA SER A 47 -2.42 -1.41 7.39
C SER A 47 -1.30 -2.34 7.77
N ASN A 48 -0.85 -2.26 9.02
CA ASN A 48 0.21 -3.14 9.52
C ASN A 48 -0.42 -4.29 10.34
N PRO A 49 -0.39 -5.54 9.85
CA PRO A 49 -1.11 -6.66 10.47
C PRO A 49 -0.49 -7.16 11.78
N LYS A 50 0.81 -6.87 12.02
CA LYS A 50 1.49 -7.10 13.29
C LYS A 50 2.20 -5.82 13.71
N ALA A 51 2.59 -5.73 14.97
CA ALA A 51 3.64 -4.80 15.37
C ALA A 51 4.91 -5.19 14.60
N THR A 52 5.00 -4.75 13.34
CA THR A 52 6.24 -4.85 12.57
C THR A 52 7.28 -4.15 13.41
N GLU A 53 8.41 -4.83 13.62
CA GLU A 53 9.51 -4.37 14.46
C GLU A 53 10.01 -2.98 14.03
N ASP A 54 9.80 -2.63 12.75
CA ASP A 54 10.20 -1.37 12.16
C ASP A 54 9.01 -0.55 11.60
N PRO A 55 8.56 0.52 12.26
CA PRO A 55 7.53 1.43 11.75
C PRO A 55 7.92 2.14 10.45
N VAL A 56 9.21 2.19 10.09
CA VAL A 56 9.71 2.81 8.85
C VAL A 56 9.22 2.05 7.61
N LEU A 57 8.98 0.74 7.70
CA LEU A 57 8.50 -0.05 6.57
C LEU A 57 7.11 0.40 6.09
N ALA A 58 6.25 0.82 7.02
CA ALA A 58 4.94 1.35 6.66
C ALA A 58 5.04 2.69 5.90
N TRP A 59 5.99 3.55 6.30
CA TRP A 59 6.26 4.80 5.59
C TRP A 59 6.88 4.55 4.20
N LYS A 60 7.77 3.54 4.07
CA LYS A 60 8.26 3.12 2.76
C LYS A 60 7.13 2.66 1.84
N ALA A 61 6.16 1.89 2.36
CA ALA A 61 5.00 1.48 1.59
C ALA A 61 4.19 2.69 1.09
N ARG A 62 3.98 3.69 1.96
CA ARG A 62 3.35 4.96 1.57
C ARG A 62 4.11 5.65 0.46
N ASP A 63 5.42 5.79 0.60
CA ASP A 63 6.24 6.53 -0.36
C ASP A 63 6.27 5.82 -1.72
N ILE A 64 6.31 4.49 -1.73
CA ILE A 64 6.18 3.67 -2.95
C ILE A 64 4.81 3.90 -3.59
N VAL A 65 3.71 3.81 -2.82
CA VAL A 65 2.36 4.03 -3.34
C VAL A 65 2.23 5.44 -3.94
N ARG A 66 2.76 6.47 -3.26
CA ARG A 66 2.76 7.85 -3.76
C ARG A 66 3.61 8.04 -5.01
N ALA A 67 4.72 7.31 -5.16
CA ALA A 67 5.58 7.39 -6.34
C ALA A 67 4.99 6.67 -7.56
N ILE A 68 4.17 5.63 -7.33
CA ILE A 68 3.50 4.84 -8.39
C ILE A 68 2.17 5.48 -8.80
N ALA A 69 1.50 6.16 -7.88
CA ALA A 69 0.25 6.88 -8.11
C ALA A 69 0.40 8.06 -9.06
#